data_AF-A0A7K1TGE3-F1
#
_entry.id   AF-A0A7K1TGE3-F1
#
_cell.length_a   1.000
_cell.length_b   1.000
_cell.length_c   1.000
_cell.angle_alpha   90.00
_cell.angle_beta   90.00
_cell.angle_gamma   90.00
#
_symmetry.space_group_name_H-M   'P 1'
#
loop_
_entity.id
_entity.type
_entity.pdbx_description
1 polymer ?
#
loop_
_entity_poly.entity_id
_entity_poly.type
_entity_poly.pdbx_seq_one_letter_code
_entity_poly.pdbx_strand_id
1 'polypeptide(L)'
;MGDYGGRAFPIGWLGGFEEVDPRETPPTLGDVNIELARHLGSYSLHRCLARVRAQGHGGMLVLVPSTDALRLVGPAAVLRPKYGVLHNDFGARYRALLTRLLARSTALDLSSWAAYRLATDGELQQLHTEMEQFADLLADLMAVDGALALDKQFGLLGFGVEIAAPAPPTPYVYRALDAEGTQLQAEAADSGGTRHRAAYRLCQAEAGCQAIVVSQDGGIRLVRQRAEQVIFWNQLIL
;
A
#
# COMPACT_ATOMS: atom_id res chain seq x y z
N MET A 1 8.88 -20.15 -4.51
CA MET A 1 7.65 -19.40 -4.21
C MET A 1 7.68 -19.17 -2.71
N GLY A 2 8.03 -17.95 -2.28
CA GLY A 2 8.40 -17.67 -0.90
C GLY A 2 7.25 -17.84 0.08
N ASP A 3 7.59 -18.27 1.29
CA ASP A 3 6.71 -18.30 2.45
C ASP A 3 6.27 -16.88 2.82
N TYR A 4 5.14 -16.42 2.26
CA TYR A 4 4.44 -15.19 2.68
C TYR A 4 3.62 -15.43 3.97
N GLY A 5 4.15 -16.22 4.90
CA GLY A 5 3.56 -16.48 6.20
C GLY A 5 3.54 -15.20 7.04
N GLY A 6 2.44 -14.46 6.98
CA GLY A 6 1.89 -13.70 8.10
C GLY A 6 2.80 -12.65 8.78
N ARG A 7 3.69 -11.96 8.05
CA ARG A 7 4.42 -10.80 8.62
C ARG A 7 3.71 -9.52 8.21
N ALA A 8 2.70 -9.20 8.99
CA ALA A 8 1.80 -8.10 8.76
C ALA A 8 2.57 -6.78 8.58
N PHE A 9 2.09 -5.94 7.66
CA PHE A 9 2.24 -4.49 7.79
C PHE A 9 1.93 -4.06 9.24
N PRO A 10 2.47 -2.93 9.72
CA PRO A 10 2.10 -2.39 11.03
C PRO A 10 0.57 -2.41 11.19
N ILE A 11 0.06 -2.79 12.37
CA ILE A 11 -1.38 -2.85 12.63
C ILE A 11 -2.00 -1.48 12.29
N GLY A 12 -3.09 -1.43 11.52
CA GLY A 12 -3.72 -0.16 11.13
C GLY A 12 -3.06 0.54 9.93
N TRP A 13 -2.06 -0.05 9.27
CA TRP A 13 -1.28 0.64 8.24
C TRP A 13 -1.92 0.61 6.86
N LEU A 14 -2.61 -0.48 6.49
CA LEU A 14 -3.25 -0.56 5.18
C LEU A 14 -4.61 0.11 5.09
N GLY A 15 -5.25 0.46 6.22
CA GLY A 15 -6.29 1.48 6.37
C GLY A 15 -7.52 1.48 5.44
N GLY A 16 -7.59 0.59 4.46
CA GLY A 16 -8.71 0.42 3.51
C GLY A 16 -9.28 -0.99 3.55
N PHE A 17 -8.62 -1.91 4.25
CA PHE A 17 -9.13 -3.25 4.56
C PHE A 17 -9.52 -3.43 6.03
N GLU A 18 -9.03 -2.55 6.92
CA GLU A 18 -9.33 -2.59 8.36
C GLU A 18 -10.46 -1.61 8.75
N GLU A 19 -10.67 -0.55 7.97
CA GLU A 19 -11.87 0.30 8.03
C GLU A 19 -12.84 -0.12 6.92
N VAL A 20 -13.34 -1.36 6.99
CA VAL A 20 -14.64 -1.64 6.38
C VAL A 20 -15.65 -0.94 7.28
N ASP A 21 -16.33 0.10 6.81
CA ASP A 21 -17.50 0.63 7.53
C ASP A 21 -18.44 -0.55 7.77
N PRO A 22 -18.78 -0.91 9.02
CA PRO A 22 -19.71 -2.01 9.29
C PRO A 22 -21.07 -1.82 8.60
N ARG A 23 -21.38 -0.64 8.07
CA ARG A 23 -22.57 -0.32 7.26
C ARG A 23 -22.38 -0.57 5.75
N GLU A 24 -21.15 -0.70 5.25
CA GLU A 24 -20.83 -1.06 3.87
C GLU A 24 -20.46 -2.55 3.72
N THR A 25 -20.28 -3.27 4.84
CA THR A 25 -20.13 -4.74 4.82
C THR A 25 -21.44 -5.37 4.33
N PRO A 26 -21.47 -6.11 3.20
CA PRO A 26 -22.61 -6.95 2.90
C PRO A 26 -22.80 -7.93 4.06
N PRO A 27 -24.03 -8.06 4.61
CA PRO A 27 -24.27 -8.70 5.89
C PRO A 27 -24.17 -10.23 5.73
N THR A 28 -22.96 -10.80 5.61
CA THR A 28 -22.74 -12.27 5.62
C THR A 28 -21.27 -12.73 5.68
N LEU A 29 -20.24 -11.87 5.76
CA LEU A 29 -18.86 -12.38 5.91
C LEU A 29 -18.57 -12.69 7.39
N GLY A 30 -18.62 -13.97 7.78
CA GLY A 30 -18.15 -14.43 9.11
C GLY A 30 -16.65 -14.17 9.33
N ASP A 31 -16.19 -14.26 10.58
CA ASP A 31 -14.82 -13.91 11.01
C ASP A 31 -13.70 -14.55 10.17
N VAL A 32 -13.93 -15.78 9.71
CA VAL A 32 -12.98 -16.58 8.91
C VAL A 32 -12.81 -16.00 7.50
N ASN A 33 -13.84 -15.39 6.94
CA ASN A 33 -13.82 -14.76 5.63
C ASN A 33 -13.07 -13.40 5.65
N ILE A 34 -13.03 -12.75 6.81
CA ILE A 34 -12.28 -11.51 7.04
C ILE A 34 -10.77 -11.78 7.01
N GLU A 35 -10.31 -12.89 7.56
CA GLU A 35 -8.88 -13.25 7.53
C GLU A 35 -8.39 -13.49 6.10
N LEU A 36 -9.16 -14.22 5.29
CA LEU A 36 -8.80 -14.46 3.90
C LEU A 36 -8.82 -13.15 3.09
N ALA A 37 -9.82 -12.30 3.29
CA ALA A 37 -9.89 -10.98 2.67
C ALA A 37 -8.66 -10.13 2.99
N ARG A 38 -8.20 -10.13 4.25
CA ARG A 38 -6.99 -9.43 4.69
C ARG A 38 -5.73 -9.95 3.99
N HIS A 39 -5.60 -11.28 3.85
CA HIS A 39 -4.48 -11.89 3.14
C HIS A 39 -4.48 -11.52 1.65
N LEU A 40 -5.63 -11.60 0.98
CA LEU A 40 -5.75 -11.25 -0.43
C LEU A 40 -5.47 -9.76 -0.71
N GLY A 41 -6.00 -8.87 0.15
CA GLY A 41 -5.73 -7.44 0.07
C GLY A 41 -4.24 -7.11 0.25
N SER A 42 -3.60 -7.72 1.25
CA SER A 42 -2.17 -7.53 1.50
C SER A 42 -1.29 -8.17 0.41
N TYR A 43 -1.71 -9.31 -0.15
CA TYR A 43 -0.96 -10.05 -1.17
C TYR A 43 -0.63 -9.19 -2.39
N SER A 44 -1.60 -8.43 -2.90
CA SER A 44 -1.42 -7.59 -4.08
C SER A 44 -0.32 -6.54 -3.87
N LEU A 45 -0.34 -5.89 -2.70
CA LEU A 45 0.68 -4.91 -2.35
C LEU A 45 2.04 -5.56 -2.10
N HIS A 46 2.11 -6.65 -1.34
CA HIS A 46 3.37 -7.37 -1.11
C HIS A 46 4.02 -7.82 -2.42
N ARG A 47 3.22 -8.38 -3.34
CA ARG A 47 3.71 -8.77 -4.66
C ARG A 47 4.22 -7.58 -5.46
N CYS A 48 3.47 -6.48 -5.48
CA CYS A 48 3.89 -5.24 -6.14
C CYS A 48 5.25 -4.78 -5.61
N LEU A 49 5.41 -4.69 -4.27
CA LEU A 49 6.66 -4.28 -3.64
C LEU A 49 7.80 -5.27 -3.91
N ALA A 50 7.51 -6.58 -3.95
CA ALA A 50 8.49 -7.61 -4.25
C ALA A 50 9.01 -7.48 -5.69
N ARG A 51 8.12 -7.18 -6.63
CA ARG A 51 8.46 -6.93 -8.02
C ARG A 51 9.29 -5.65 -8.18
N VAL A 52 8.90 -4.54 -7.55
CA VAL A 52 9.71 -3.30 -7.59
C VAL A 52 11.10 -3.52 -7.00
N ARG A 53 11.20 -4.23 -5.89
CA ARG A 53 12.48 -4.61 -5.27
C ARG A 53 13.32 -5.47 -6.21
N ALA A 54 12.73 -6.46 -6.88
CA ALA A 54 13.44 -7.33 -7.82
C ALA A 54 13.95 -6.59 -9.08
N GLN A 55 13.27 -5.53 -9.51
CA GLN A 55 13.71 -4.69 -10.64
C GLN A 55 14.93 -3.82 -10.30
N GLY A 56 15.20 -3.53 -9.02
CA GLY A 56 16.43 -2.87 -8.58
C GLY A 56 16.52 -1.35 -8.84
N HIS A 57 15.46 -0.71 -9.36
CA HIS A 57 15.44 0.74 -9.59
C HIS A 57 14.94 1.55 -8.38
N GLY A 58 14.39 0.86 -7.38
CA GLY A 58 13.62 1.46 -6.30
C GLY A 58 12.28 2.02 -6.78
N GLY A 59 11.49 2.56 -5.87
CA GLY A 59 10.18 3.15 -6.18
C GLY A 59 9.54 3.79 -4.96
N MET A 60 8.43 4.50 -5.19
CA MET A 60 7.66 5.10 -4.10
C MET A 60 6.16 4.96 -4.37
N LEU A 61 5.43 4.43 -3.40
CA LEU A 61 3.98 4.43 -3.35
C LEU A 61 3.50 5.42 -2.29
N VAL A 62 2.48 6.21 -2.61
CA VAL A 62 1.79 7.12 -1.69
C VAL A 62 0.34 6.67 -1.58
N LEU A 63 -0.12 6.49 -0.35
CA LEU A 63 -1.53 6.27 -0.03
C LEU A 63 -2.13 7.56 0.51
N VAL A 64 -3.18 8.03 -0.15
CA VAL A 64 -3.87 9.28 0.15
C VAL A 64 -5.22 8.97 0.78
N PRO A 65 -5.63 9.65 1.88
CA PRO A 65 -7.01 9.58 2.34
C PRO A 65 -7.97 9.97 1.22
N SER A 66 -8.97 9.14 0.97
CA SER A 66 -9.84 9.29 -0.19
C SER A 66 -10.69 10.55 -0.14
N THR A 67 -11.03 10.99 1.07
CA THR A 67 -11.68 12.28 1.36
C THR A 67 -10.83 13.48 0.99
N ASP A 68 -9.50 13.33 0.98
CA ASP A 68 -8.54 14.39 0.69
C ASP A 68 -7.98 14.34 -0.74
N ALA A 69 -8.28 13.28 -1.51
CA ALA A 69 -7.68 13.05 -2.82
C ALA A 69 -7.82 14.26 -3.77
N LEU A 70 -9.00 14.89 -3.84
CA LEU A 70 -9.26 16.07 -4.67
C LEU A 70 -8.48 17.33 -4.22
N ARG A 71 -8.19 17.45 -2.93
CA ARG A 71 -7.42 18.56 -2.36
C ARG A 71 -5.92 18.36 -2.57
N LEU A 72 -5.46 17.12 -2.43
CA LEU A 72 -4.05 16.78 -2.37
C LEU A 72 -3.42 16.47 -3.71
N VAL A 73 -4.21 16.08 -4.71
CA VAL A 73 -3.71 15.66 -6.01
C VAL A 73 -4.15 16.64 -7.09
N GLY A 74 -3.19 17.19 -7.82
CA GLY A 74 -3.44 18.10 -8.93
C GLY A 74 -2.21 18.94 -9.31
N PRO A 75 -2.26 19.70 -10.42
CA PRO A 75 -1.09 20.41 -10.95
C PRO A 75 -0.46 21.42 -9.98
N ALA A 76 -1.28 22.02 -9.11
CA ALA A 76 -0.84 23.00 -8.11
C ALA A 76 -0.88 22.44 -6.67
N ALA A 77 -1.24 21.17 -6.50
CA ALA A 77 -1.41 20.55 -5.19
C ALA A 77 -0.07 20.05 -4.60
N VAL A 78 -0.14 19.39 -3.45
CA VAL A 78 1.02 18.78 -2.77
C VAL A 78 1.55 17.58 -3.57
N LEU A 79 0.65 16.80 -4.19
CA LEU A 79 0.97 15.69 -5.06
C LEU A 79 0.65 16.09 -6.50
N ARG A 80 1.69 16.20 -7.33
CA ARG A 80 1.57 16.69 -8.71
C ARG A 80 1.83 15.53 -9.68
N PRO A 81 0.78 14.85 -10.15
CA PRO A 81 0.96 13.74 -11.09
C PRO A 81 1.43 14.26 -12.44
N LYS A 82 2.55 13.73 -12.95
CA LYS A 82 2.94 13.90 -14.35
C LYS A 82 1.95 13.19 -15.29
N TYR A 83 1.45 12.05 -14.85
CA TYR A 83 0.44 11.26 -15.55
C TYR A 83 -0.77 11.08 -14.64
N GLY A 84 -1.75 11.98 -14.81
CA GLY A 84 -3.05 11.88 -14.14
C GLY A 84 -3.97 10.86 -14.81
N VAL A 85 -4.98 10.41 -14.07
CA VAL A 85 -5.99 9.46 -14.57
C VAL A 85 -7.28 10.20 -14.91
N LEU A 86 -7.77 10.05 -16.14
CA LEU A 86 -9.02 10.66 -16.59
C LEU A 86 -10.27 9.87 -16.16
N HIS A 87 -10.17 8.54 -16.11
CA HIS A 87 -11.23 7.64 -15.66
C HIS A 87 -10.67 6.68 -14.62
N ASN A 88 -11.04 6.86 -13.35
CA ASN A 88 -10.52 6.05 -12.26
C ASN A 88 -11.52 4.95 -11.88
N ASP A 89 -11.65 3.92 -12.73
CA ASP A 89 -12.35 2.68 -12.39
C ASP A 89 -11.44 1.64 -11.74
N PHE A 90 -10.14 1.95 -11.59
CA PHE A 90 -9.10 1.04 -11.13
C PHE A 90 -9.46 0.43 -9.77
N GLY A 91 -9.80 1.26 -8.78
CA GLY A 91 -10.19 0.80 -7.45
C GLY A 91 -11.48 -0.04 -7.47
N ALA A 92 -12.46 0.34 -8.30
CA ALA A 92 -13.70 -0.42 -8.45
C ALA A 92 -13.44 -1.81 -9.07
N ARG A 93 -12.59 -1.91 -10.09
CA ARG A 93 -12.18 -3.17 -10.71
C ARG A 93 -11.42 -4.07 -9.74
N TYR A 94 -10.51 -3.50 -8.97
CA TYR A 94 -9.77 -4.23 -7.93
C TYR A 94 -10.71 -4.80 -6.85
N ARG A 95 -11.65 -3.99 -6.34
CA ARG A 95 -12.67 -4.44 -5.37
C ARG A 95 -13.59 -5.51 -5.94
N ALA A 96 -14.01 -5.37 -7.20
CA ALA A 96 -14.82 -6.37 -7.88
C ALA A 96 -14.07 -7.71 -8.00
N LEU A 97 -12.77 -7.67 -8.31
CA LEU A 97 -11.93 -8.85 -8.37
C LEU A 97 -11.79 -9.53 -6.99
N LEU A 98 -11.51 -8.76 -5.94
CA LEU A 98 -11.45 -9.28 -4.56
C LEU A 98 -12.78 -9.91 -4.13
N THR A 99 -13.90 -9.28 -4.48
CA THR A 99 -15.24 -9.81 -4.19
C THR A 99 -15.46 -11.16 -4.90
N ARG A 100 -15.06 -11.28 -6.17
CA ARG A 100 -15.14 -12.55 -6.92
C ARG A 100 -14.25 -13.63 -6.30
N LEU A 101 -13.02 -13.29 -5.89
CA LEU A 101 -12.12 -14.20 -5.19
C LEU A 101 -12.72 -14.72 -3.88
N LEU A 102 -13.27 -13.84 -3.06
CA LEU A 102 -13.90 -14.20 -1.79
C LEU A 102 -15.17 -15.03 -1.98
N ALA A 103 -16.01 -14.65 -2.95
CA ALA A 103 -17.21 -15.42 -3.29
C ALA A 103 -16.85 -16.83 -3.76
N ARG A 104 -15.86 -16.97 -4.65
CA ARG A 104 -15.38 -18.28 -5.11
C ARG A 104 -14.75 -19.10 -3.99
N SER A 105 -13.96 -18.47 -3.14
CA SER A 105 -13.35 -19.13 -1.97
C SER A 105 -14.42 -19.65 -1.00
N THR A 106 -15.46 -18.85 -0.75
CA THR A 106 -16.60 -19.25 0.10
C THR A 106 -17.38 -20.41 -0.51
N ALA A 107 -17.63 -20.38 -1.82
CA ALA A 107 -18.33 -21.47 -2.53
C ALA A 107 -17.56 -22.80 -2.51
N LEU A 108 -16.24 -22.74 -2.34
CA LEU A 108 -15.35 -23.89 -2.24
C LEU A 108 -15.03 -24.28 -0.78
N ASP A 109 -15.67 -23.62 0.20
CA ASP A 109 -15.41 -23.79 1.64
C ASP A 109 -13.93 -23.57 2.03
N LEU A 110 -13.25 -22.66 1.32
CA LEU A 110 -11.87 -22.29 1.55
C LEU A 110 -11.80 -21.21 2.61
N SER A 111 -11.72 -21.66 3.86
CA SER A 111 -11.81 -20.80 5.03
C SER A 111 -10.43 -20.34 5.55
N SER A 112 -9.33 -20.62 4.86
CA SER A 112 -8.00 -20.20 5.30
C SER A 112 -7.08 -19.91 4.13
N TRP A 113 -6.04 -19.10 4.38
CA TRP A 113 -5.01 -18.84 3.38
C TRP A 113 -4.31 -20.13 2.93
N ALA A 114 -4.06 -21.08 3.84
CA ALA A 114 -3.46 -22.37 3.51
C ALA A 114 -4.35 -23.19 2.57
N ALA A 115 -5.66 -23.28 2.84
CA ALA A 115 -6.61 -23.94 1.97
C ALA A 115 -6.71 -23.26 0.60
N TYR A 116 -6.79 -21.93 0.59
CA TYR A 116 -6.78 -21.12 -0.63
C TYR A 116 -5.58 -21.43 -1.52
N ARG A 117 -4.36 -21.47 -0.97
CA ARG A 117 -3.13 -21.74 -1.75
C ARG A 117 -3.06 -23.14 -2.34
N LEU A 118 -3.66 -24.13 -1.68
CA LEU A 118 -3.65 -25.52 -2.12
C LEU A 118 -4.80 -25.83 -3.09
N ALA A 119 -5.76 -24.92 -3.24
CA ALA A 119 -6.89 -25.10 -4.12
C ALA A 119 -6.46 -25.17 -5.59
N THR A 120 -6.96 -26.17 -6.31
CA THR A 120 -6.68 -26.40 -7.74
C THR A 120 -7.83 -25.99 -8.65
N ASP A 121 -8.84 -25.30 -8.10
CA ASP A 121 -9.99 -24.81 -8.84
C ASP A 121 -9.58 -23.82 -9.94
N GLY A 122 -9.98 -24.10 -11.18
CA GLY A 122 -9.55 -23.33 -12.35
C GLY A 122 -10.03 -21.88 -12.35
N GLU A 123 -11.27 -21.63 -11.90
CA GLU A 123 -11.81 -20.26 -11.81
C GLU A 123 -11.06 -19.45 -10.74
N LEU A 124 -10.83 -20.04 -9.56
CA LEU A 124 -10.07 -19.42 -8.48
C LEU A 124 -8.64 -19.07 -8.93
N GLN A 125 -7.97 -19.98 -9.64
CA GLN A 125 -6.62 -19.75 -10.17
C GLN A 125 -6.60 -18.62 -11.21
N GLN A 126 -7.60 -18.57 -12.10
CA GLN A 126 -7.72 -17.47 -13.07
C GLN A 126 -7.89 -16.12 -12.37
N LEU A 127 -8.79 -16.05 -11.38
CA LEU A 127 -8.99 -14.85 -10.57
C LEU A 127 -7.71 -14.44 -9.81
N HIS A 128 -6.95 -15.41 -9.31
CA HIS A 128 -5.67 -15.15 -8.65
C HIS A 128 -4.66 -14.55 -9.64
N THR A 129 -4.56 -15.10 -10.85
CA THR A 129 -3.71 -14.56 -11.91
C THR A 129 -4.12 -13.14 -12.31
N GLU A 130 -5.42 -12.83 -12.39
CA GLU A 130 -5.90 -11.45 -12.60
C GLU A 130 -5.39 -10.51 -11.49
N MET A 131 -5.36 -10.97 -10.23
CA MET A 131 -4.87 -10.19 -9.08
C MET A 131 -3.35 -9.99 -9.14
N GLU A 132 -2.61 -11.01 -9.59
CA GLU A 132 -1.17 -10.90 -9.84
C GLU A 132 -0.85 -9.87 -10.93
N GLN A 133 -1.63 -9.85 -12.01
CA GLN A 133 -1.50 -8.86 -13.08
C GLN A 133 -1.77 -7.43 -12.58
N PHE A 134 -2.73 -7.24 -11.67
CA PHE A 134 -2.95 -5.95 -11.01
C PHE A 134 -1.71 -5.50 -10.22
N ALA A 135 -1.12 -6.38 -9.41
CA ALA A 135 0.09 -6.06 -8.66
C ALA A 135 1.28 -5.75 -9.57
N ASP A 136 1.38 -6.48 -10.69
CA ASP A 136 2.42 -6.28 -11.71
C ASP A 136 2.30 -4.91 -12.38
N LEU A 137 1.08 -4.49 -12.72
CA LEU A 137 0.80 -3.16 -13.24
C LEU A 137 1.16 -2.05 -12.24
N LEU A 138 0.80 -2.20 -10.96
CA LEU A 138 1.20 -1.22 -9.93
C LEU A 138 2.72 -1.10 -9.82
N ALA A 139 3.45 -2.22 -9.91
CA ALA A 139 4.91 -2.20 -9.88
C ALA A 139 5.49 -1.45 -11.09
N ASP A 140 4.94 -1.67 -12.29
CA ASP A 140 5.39 -1.00 -13.50
C ASP A 140 5.09 0.52 -13.46
N LEU A 141 3.95 0.93 -12.89
CA LEU A 141 3.64 2.35 -12.66
C LEU A 141 4.55 2.99 -11.60
N MET A 142 4.89 2.25 -10.55
CA MET A 142 5.77 2.69 -9.46
C MET A 142 7.24 2.79 -9.87
N ALA A 143 7.63 2.13 -10.97
CA ALA A 143 8.97 2.23 -11.55
C ALA A 143 9.19 3.54 -12.33
N VAL A 144 8.13 4.28 -12.66
CA VAL A 144 8.23 5.60 -13.29
C VAL A 144 8.84 6.61 -12.31
N ASP A 145 9.68 7.52 -12.81
CA ASP A 145 10.32 8.52 -11.95
C ASP A 145 9.30 9.43 -11.25
N GLY A 146 9.36 9.45 -9.91
CA GLY A 146 8.36 10.03 -9.02
C GLY A 146 7.73 8.98 -8.12
N ALA A 147 6.48 9.23 -7.71
CA ALA A 147 5.65 8.29 -6.95
C ALA A 147 4.49 7.74 -7.80
N LEU A 148 4.02 6.55 -7.41
CA LEU A 148 2.66 6.11 -7.65
C LEU A 148 1.77 6.63 -6.52
N ALA A 149 0.64 7.26 -6.82
CA ALA A 149 -0.33 7.69 -5.83
C ALA A 149 -1.65 6.91 -5.98
N LEU A 150 -2.07 6.28 -4.89
CA LEU A 150 -3.37 5.62 -4.76
C LEU A 150 -4.16 6.27 -3.62
N ASP A 151 -5.49 6.22 -3.69
CA ASP A 151 -6.32 6.43 -2.51
C ASP A 151 -6.41 5.15 -1.65
N LYS A 152 -6.99 5.26 -0.46
CA LYS A 152 -7.14 4.12 0.46
C LYS A 152 -8.07 3.02 -0.05
N GLN A 153 -8.91 3.26 -1.06
CA GLN A 153 -9.70 2.20 -1.71
C GLN A 153 -9.06 1.72 -3.02
N PHE A 154 -7.74 1.88 -3.15
CA PHE A 154 -6.93 1.46 -4.30
C PHE A 154 -7.32 2.17 -5.61
N GLY A 155 -7.99 3.32 -5.56
CA GLY A 155 -8.19 4.17 -6.73
C GLY A 155 -6.87 4.77 -7.19
N LEU A 156 -6.61 4.73 -8.50
CA LEU A 156 -5.39 5.27 -9.09
C LEU A 156 -5.52 6.79 -9.26
N LEU A 157 -4.75 7.55 -8.49
CA LEU A 157 -4.76 9.01 -8.54
C LEU A 157 -3.76 9.56 -9.56
N GLY A 158 -2.68 8.83 -9.81
CA GLY A 158 -1.69 9.13 -10.85
C GLY A 158 -0.34 8.48 -10.57
N PHE A 159 0.57 8.61 -11.53
CA PHE A 159 1.94 8.10 -11.42
C PHE A 159 2.96 9.09 -11.99
N GLY A 160 4.23 8.88 -11.67
CA GLY A 160 5.27 9.91 -11.85
C GLY A 160 4.96 11.17 -11.04
N VAL A 161 4.43 10.97 -9.83
CA VAL A 161 3.97 12.04 -8.95
C VAL A 161 5.16 12.73 -8.30
N GLU A 162 5.24 14.05 -8.46
CA GLU A 162 6.15 14.90 -7.71
C GLU A 162 5.53 15.26 -6.34
N ILE A 163 6.32 15.15 -5.28
CA ILE A 163 5.94 15.59 -3.93
C ILE A 163 6.44 17.03 -3.72
N ALA A 164 5.53 17.99 -3.88
CA ALA A 164 5.76 19.42 -3.73
C ALA A 164 5.43 19.95 -2.31
N ALA A 165 5.43 19.06 -1.30
CA ALA A 165 5.07 19.39 0.07
C ALA A 165 5.97 20.49 0.68
N PRO A 166 5.40 21.64 1.08
CA PRO A 166 6.13 22.70 1.76
C PRO A 166 6.24 22.36 3.25
N ALA A 167 7.11 21.42 3.61
CA ALA A 167 7.41 21.14 5.01
C ALA A 167 8.76 21.77 5.38
N PRO A 168 8.87 22.50 6.50
CA PRO A 168 10.18 22.84 7.05
C PRO A 168 10.96 21.53 7.28
N PRO A 169 12.28 21.51 7.07
CA PRO A 169 13.06 20.30 7.27
C PRO A 169 12.90 19.83 8.72
N THR A 170 12.25 18.68 8.92
CA THR A 170 12.21 18.04 10.23
C THR A 170 13.62 17.53 10.51
N PRO A 171 14.30 17.94 11.60
CA PRO A 171 15.68 17.51 11.86
C PRO A 171 15.77 16.01 12.13
N TYR A 172 14.69 15.43 12.67
CA TYR A 172 14.62 14.03 13.06
C TYR A 172 13.36 13.33 12.52
N VAL A 173 13.52 12.07 12.18
CA VAL A 173 12.45 11.10 11.98
C VAL A 173 12.64 9.94 12.97
N TYR A 174 11.61 9.16 13.21
CA TYR A 174 11.65 8.12 14.23
C TYR A 174 11.54 6.74 13.60
N ARG A 175 12.57 5.91 13.76
CA ARG A 175 12.51 4.50 13.40
C ARG A 175 11.73 3.74 14.46
N ALA A 176 10.67 3.06 14.07
CA ALA A 176 9.99 2.10 14.91
C ALA A 176 10.81 0.81 15.06
N LEU A 177 10.96 0.36 16.30
CA LEU A 177 11.66 -0.88 16.68
C LEU A 177 10.69 -2.04 16.91
N ASP A 178 9.39 -1.76 16.94
CA ASP A 178 8.29 -2.72 17.04
C ASP A 178 7.22 -2.46 15.96
N ALA A 179 6.29 -3.40 15.79
CA ALA A 179 5.24 -3.27 14.77
C ALA A 179 4.23 -2.17 15.12
N GLU A 180 4.01 -1.92 16.41
CA GLU A 180 3.03 -0.98 16.95
C GLU A 180 3.51 0.49 16.89
N GLY A 181 4.79 0.72 16.61
CA GLY A 181 5.43 2.03 16.65
C GLY A 181 5.44 2.65 18.04
N THR A 182 5.59 1.85 19.10
CA THR A 182 5.66 2.33 20.50
C THR A 182 7.09 2.53 20.98
N GLN A 183 8.02 1.71 20.48
CA GLN A 183 9.45 1.86 20.70
C GLN A 183 10.08 2.58 19.52
N LEU A 184 10.60 3.78 19.76
CA LEU A 184 11.10 4.67 18.73
C LEU A 184 12.58 5.00 18.94
N GLN A 185 13.32 5.08 17.84
CA GLN A 185 14.68 5.59 17.80
C GLN A 185 14.76 6.78 16.87
N ALA A 186 15.23 7.93 17.36
CA ALA A 186 15.44 9.10 16.54
C ALA A 186 16.60 8.88 15.56
N GLU A 187 16.38 9.27 14.31
CA GLU A 187 17.38 9.31 13.24
C GLU A 187 17.32 10.66 12.54
N ALA A 188 18.45 11.14 12.02
CA ALA A 188 18.48 12.37 11.25
C ALA A 188 17.67 12.19 9.96
N ALA A 189 16.78 13.13 9.63
CA ALA A 189 15.90 13.01 8.48
C ALA A 189 16.63 13.05 7.12
N ASP A 190 17.86 13.56 7.11
CA ASP A 190 18.74 13.67 5.94
C ASP A 190 19.54 12.39 5.66
N SER A 191 19.52 11.40 6.55
CA SER A 191 20.23 10.12 6.43
C SER A 191 19.75 9.24 5.26
N GLY A 192 18.60 9.55 4.66
CA GLY A 192 18.03 8.82 3.52
C GLY A 192 18.19 9.53 2.17
N GLY A 193 18.08 8.77 1.08
CA GLY A 193 18.05 9.30 -0.30
C GLY A 193 16.87 10.25 -0.60
N THR A 194 16.83 10.80 -1.81
CA THR A 194 15.83 11.80 -2.23
C THR A 194 14.37 11.35 -2.04
N ARG A 195 14.05 10.09 -2.37
CA ARG A 195 12.70 9.51 -2.18
C ARG A 195 12.29 9.41 -0.71
N HIS A 196 13.21 9.04 0.18
CA HIS A 196 12.95 9.03 1.62
C HIS A 196 12.61 10.42 2.15
N ARG A 197 13.43 11.41 1.79
CA ARG A 197 13.19 12.79 2.22
C ARG A 197 11.87 13.33 1.67
N ALA A 198 11.50 12.96 0.44
CA ALA A 198 10.21 13.32 -0.13
C ALA A 198 9.05 12.69 0.65
N ALA A 199 9.13 11.39 0.97
CA ALA A 199 8.15 10.69 1.81
C ALA A 199 8.01 11.32 3.21
N TYR A 200 9.12 11.68 3.86
CA TYR A 200 9.11 12.34 5.16
C TYR A 200 8.45 13.72 5.10
N ARG A 201 8.79 14.55 4.10
CA ARG A 201 8.14 15.86 3.90
C ARG A 201 6.65 15.73 3.66
N LEU A 202 6.22 14.74 2.86
CA LEU A 202 4.81 14.48 2.62
C LEU A 202 4.08 14.14 3.92
N CYS A 203 4.57 13.13 4.65
CA CYS A 203 3.91 12.68 5.87
C CYS A 203 3.94 13.76 6.96
N GLN A 204 4.96 14.62 6.99
CA GLN A 204 4.99 15.76 7.90
C GLN A 204 3.92 16.80 7.56
N ALA A 205 3.78 17.14 6.28
CA ALA A 205 2.83 18.16 5.82
C ALA A 205 1.38 17.67 5.83
N GLU A 206 1.15 16.39 5.54
CA GLU A 206 -0.17 15.80 5.36
C GLU A 206 -0.28 14.54 6.21
N ALA A 207 -0.72 14.69 7.46
CA ALA A 207 -0.75 13.63 8.47
C ALA A 207 -1.54 12.38 8.07
N GLY A 208 -2.54 12.53 7.20
CA GLY A 208 -3.36 11.43 6.70
C GLY A 208 -2.67 10.59 5.61
N CYS A 209 -1.63 11.11 4.97
CA CYS A 209 -0.89 10.41 3.93
C CYS A 209 0.07 9.38 4.53
N GLN A 210 0.27 8.30 3.79
CA GLN A 210 1.28 7.28 4.08
C GLN A 210 2.14 7.09 2.84
N ALA A 211 3.39 6.69 3.05
CA ALA A 211 4.31 6.42 1.94
C ALA A 211 5.05 5.10 2.15
N ILE A 212 5.26 4.37 1.06
CA ILE A 212 6.12 3.21 0.98
C ILE A 212 7.28 3.57 0.07
N VAL A 213 8.50 3.47 0.56
CA VAL A 213 9.71 3.71 -0.22
C VAL A 213 10.43 2.38 -0.38
N VAL A 214 10.64 1.95 -1.63
CA VAL A 214 11.51 0.84 -1.97
C VAL A 214 12.84 1.46 -2.43
N SER A 215 13.89 1.21 -1.67
CA SER A 215 15.24 1.66 -2.00
C SER A 215 15.84 0.85 -3.14
N GLN A 216 16.83 1.43 -3.82
CA GLN A 216 17.57 0.76 -4.89
C GLN A 216 18.34 -0.47 -4.37
N ASP A 217 18.79 -0.44 -3.11
CA ASP A 217 19.44 -1.55 -2.41
C ASP A 217 18.46 -2.62 -1.90
N GLY A 218 17.15 -2.44 -2.18
CA GLY A 218 16.09 -3.37 -1.82
C GLY A 218 15.53 -3.20 -0.41
N GLY A 219 16.00 -2.23 0.38
CA GLY A 219 15.37 -1.88 1.66
C GLY A 219 13.98 -1.27 1.45
N ILE A 220 13.01 -1.62 2.29
CA ILE A 220 11.66 -1.07 2.21
C ILE A 220 11.35 -0.28 3.47
N ARG A 221 10.87 0.94 3.30
CA ARG A 221 10.45 1.80 4.40
C ARG A 221 8.99 2.18 4.28
N LEU A 222 8.28 1.96 5.36
CA LEU A 222 6.90 2.34 5.56
C LEU A 222 6.92 3.64 6.36
N VAL A 223 6.28 4.70 5.90
CA VAL A 223 6.34 6.04 6.50
C VAL A 223 4.92 6.53 6.76
N ARG A 224 4.69 7.08 7.94
CA ARG A 224 3.46 7.82 8.28
C ARG A 224 3.73 8.85 9.36
N GLN A 225 2.80 9.77 9.53
CA GLN A 225 2.77 10.61 10.73
C GLN A 225 1.98 9.93 11.85
N ARG A 226 2.40 10.16 13.09
CA ARG A 226 1.64 9.87 14.30
C ARG A 226 2.06 10.85 15.39
N ALA A 227 1.08 11.48 16.05
CA ALA A 227 1.33 12.46 17.11
C ALA A 227 2.38 13.52 16.69
N GLU A 228 2.21 14.10 15.50
CA GLU A 228 3.09 15.11 14.90
C GLU A 228 4.53 14.65 14.59
N GLN A 229 4.85 13.38 14.82
CA GLN A 229 6.13 12.77 14.51
C GLN A 229 6.04 11.93 13.23
N VAL A 230 7.03 12.08 12.35
CA VAL A 230 7.20 11.17 11.21
C VAL A 230 7.88 9.90 11.72
N ILE A 231 7.15 8.79 11.64
CA ILE A 231 7.61 7.46 12.06
C ILE A 231 7.80 6.61 10.81
N PHE A 232 8.86 5.80 10.79
CA PHE A 232 9.06 4.80 9.75
C PHE A 232 9.42 3.42 10.29
N TRP A 233 9.02 2.38 9.55
CA TRP A 233 9.36 0.97 9.81
C TRP A 233 10.24 0.46 8.68
N ASN A 234 11.30 -0.26 9.01
CA ASN A 234 12.08 -1.00 8.04
C ASN A 234 11.46 -2.39 7.83
N GLN A 235 10.95 -2.65 6.63
CA GLN A 235 10.51 -3.98 6.23
C GLN A 235 11.63 -4.67 5.46
N LEU A 236 12.32 -5.59 6.14
CA LEU A 236 13.50 -6.27 5.58
C LEU A 236 13.12 -7.52 4.77
N ILE A 237 11.95 -8.10 5.03
CA ILE A 237 11.49 -9.35 4.42
C ILE A 237 10.10 -9.10 3.83
N LEU A 238 9.99 -9.36 2.53
CA LEU A 238 8.72 -9.47 1.80
C LEU A 238 8.37 -10.93 1.62
#